data_AF-A0A972VH75-F1
#
_entry.id   AF-A0A972VH75-F1
#
_cell.length_a   1.000
_cell.length_b   1.000
_cell.length_c   1.000
_cell.angle_alpha   90.00
_cell.angle_beta   90.00
_cell.angle_gamma   90.00
#
_symmetry.space_group_name_H-M   'P 1'
#
loop_
_entity.id
_entity.type
_entity.pdbx_description
1 polymer ?
#
loop_
_entity_poly.entity_id
_entity_poly.type
_entity_poly.pdbx_seq_one_letter_code
_entity_poly.pdbx_strand_id
1 'polypeptide(L)'
;MILHPKQAQSFLRIYKALLQFIFYQEFEAEIDTSDDYRDARDLLFADSSLIDKFTSVADELTGSDEEILENVREGVKDTFVYLKTLKDYSLFMSDSTGTFYCVLGVTNSIKELAPGTFSLIETVLLNFEDVIICDGLISHHNMSIGPNMRRDISAQYKLAKENKELKQHLTSG
;
A
#
# COMPACT_ATOMS: atom_id res chain seq x y z
N MET A 1 7.45 9.25 -7.60
CA MET A 1 6.56 10.15 -6.83
C MET A 1 6.34 9.55 -5.47
N ILE A 2 6.56 10.36 -4.45
CA ILE A 2 6.53 9.98 -3.04
C ILE A 2 5.86 11.09 -2.22
N LEU A 3 5.47 10.77 -1.00
CA LEU A 3 5.00 11.75 -0.03
C LEU A 3 6.06 12.82 0.29
N HIS A 4 5.61 13.97 0.79
CA HIS A 4 6.53 14.94 1.38
C HIS A 4 7.20 14.33 2.63
N PRO A 5 8.49 14.61 2.92
CA PRO A 5 9.22 13.94 4.01
C PRO A 5 8.53 13.97 5.38
N LYS A 6 7.86 15.08 5.73
CA LYS A 6 7.09 15.20 6.98
C LYS A 6 5.88 14.26 7.03
N GLN A 7 5.17 14.13 5.91
CA GLN A 7 4.02 13.22 5.77
C GLN A 7 4.50 11.76 5.88
N ALA A 8 5.56 11.41 5.14
CA ALA A 8 6.17 10.09 5.20
C ALA A 8 6.62 9.73 6.62
N GLN A 9 7.24 10.67 7.34
CA GLN A 9 7.66 10.46 8.72
C GLN A 9 6.47 10.22 9.66
N SER A 10 5.39 10.99 9.52
CA SER A 10 4.18 10.84 10.33
C SER A 10 3.56 9.46 10.14
N PHE A 11 3.36 9.06 8.89
CA PHE A 11 2.84 7.74 8.53
C PHE A 11 3.73 6.62 9.09
N LEU A 12 5.04 6.66 8.80
CA LEU A 12 5.95 5.58 9.19
C LEU A 12 6.11 5.44 10.70
N ARG A 13 6.01 6.53 11.47
CA ARG A 13 6.10 6.46 12.93
C ARG A 13 5.01 5.55 13.50
N ILE A 14 3.76 5.77 13.11
CA ILE A 14 2.63 5.00 13.61
C ILE A 14 2.56 3.62 12.96
N TYR A 15 2.70 3.55 11.64
CA TYR A 15 2.58 2.28 10.93
C TYR A 15 3.65 1.28 11.36
N LYS A 16 4.91 1.71 11.56
CA LYS A 16 5.95 0.81 12.08
C LYS A 16 5.70 0.40 13.51
N ALA A 17 5.28 1.32 14.38
CA ALA A 17 4.97 0.99 15.78
C ALA A 17 3.86 -0.06 15.87
N LEU A 18 2.81 0.06 15.06
CA LEU A 18 1.74 -0.94 14.94
C LEU A 18 2.29 -2.30 14.50
N LEU A 19 3.05 -2.36 13.40
CA LEU A 19 3.60 -3.63 12.90
C LEU A 19 4.57 -4.27 13.90
N GLN A 20 5.41 -3.48 14.56
CA GLN A 20 6.31 -3.96 15.60
C GLN A 20 5.55 -4.53 16.80
N PHE A 21 4.49 -3.85 17.24
CA PHE A 21 3.61 -4.35 18.29
C PHE A 21 2.99 -5.70 17.91
N ILE A 22 2.42 -5.80 16.70
CA ILE A 22 1.79 -7.04 16.20
C ILE A 22 2.81 -8.18 16.13
N PHE A 23 3.98 -7.92 15.55
CA PHE A 23 5.02 -8.93 15.42
C PHE A 23 5.48 -9.44 16.78
N TYR A 24 5.72 -8.54 17.73
CA TYR A 24 6.13 -8.93 19.08
C TYR A 24 5.06 -9.75 19.81
N GLN A 25 3.77 -9.41 19.64
CA GLN A 25 2.68 -10.17 20.26
C GLN A 25 2.57 -11.60 19.73
N GLU A 26 2.84 -11.82 18.43
CA GLU A 26 2.74 -13.15 17.81
C GLU A 26 4.01 -13.98 18.03
N PHE A 27 5.19 -13.37 17.87
CA PHE A 27 6.46 -14.09 17.81
C PHE A 27 7.35 -13.92 19.04
N GLU A 28 6.97 -13.07 20.00
CA GLU A 28 7.77 -12.71 21.18
C GLU A 28 9.19 -12.24 20.83
N ALA A 29 9.34 -11.60 19.67
CA ALA A 29 10.62 -11.18 19.09
C ALA A 29 10.54 -9.76 18.52
N GLU A 30 11.70 -9.09 18.43
CA GLU A 30 11.81 -7.81 17.72
C GLU A 30 11.89 -8.05 16.21
N ILE A 31 11.38 -7.09 15.43
CA ILE A 31 11.54 -7.08 13.98
C ILE A 31 12.99 -6.75 13.62
N ASP A 32 13.64 -7.60 12.82
CA ASP A 32 14.99 -7.40 12.30
C ASP A 32 15.00 -7.22 10.78
N THR A 33 14.05 -7.84 10.08
CA THR A 33 14.04 -7.91 8.62
C THR A 33 12.81 -7.26 7.98
N SER A 34 12.87 -7.05 6.66
CA SER A 34 11.69 -6.65 5.88
C SER A 34 10.64 -7.75 5.78
N ASP A 35 11.04 -9.02 5.91
CA ASP A 35 10.10 -10.15 5.92
C ASP A 35 9.26 -10.14 7.19
N ASP A 36 9.87 -9.84 8.33
CA ASP A 36 9.15 -9.72 9.62
C ASP A 36 8.06 -8.62 9.55
N TYR A 37 8.35 -7.49 8.91
CA TYR A 37 7.35 -6.44 8.66
C TYR A 37 6.22 -6.93 7.75
N ARG A 38 6.52 -7.74 6.73
CA ARG A 38 5.51 -8.34 5.86
C ARG A 38 4.63 -9.32 6.63
N ASP A 39 5.23 -10.17 7.46
CA ASP A 39 4.51 -11.14 8.29
C ASP A 39 3.58 -10.42 9.28
N ALA A 40 4.06 -9.37 9.94
CA ALA A 40 3.26 -8.53 10.83
C ALA A 40 2.07 -7.87 10.11
N ARG A 41 2.31 -7.38 8.89
CA ARG A 41 1.26 -6.80 8.06
C ARG A 41 0.24 -7.86 7.64
N ASP A 42 0.69 -9.06 7.34
CA ASP A 42 -0.19 -10.14 6.92
C ASP A 42 -1.12 -10.58 8.07
N LEU A 43 -0.61 -10.60 9.31
CA LEU A 43 -1.42 -10.76 10.52
C LEU A 43 -2.43 -9.62 10.68
N LEU A 44 -1.99 -8.37 10.52
CA LEU A 44 -2.85 -7.18 10.59
C LEU A 44 -4.05 -7.25 9.63
N PHE A 45 -3.81 -7.62 8.37
CA PHE A 45 -4.88 -7.72 7.37
C PHE A 45 -5.71 -9.01 7.48
N ALA A 46 -5.25 -9.99 8.26
CA ALA A 46 -6.04 -11.16 8.64
C ALA A 46 -6.94 -10.88 9.87
N ASP A 47 -6.51 -10.01 10.79
CA ASP A 47 -7.26 -9.63 12.00
C ASP A 47 -7.08 -8.13 12.30
N SER A 48 -8.04 -7.32 11.86
CA SER A 48 -8.01 -5.87 12.11
C SER A 48 -8.27 -5.49 13.58
N SER A 49 -8.69 -6.42 14.44
CA SER A 49 -8.82 -6.16 15.88
C SER A 49 -7.47 -5.92 16.56
N LEU A 50 -6.36 -6.29 15.90
CA LEU A 50 -5.01 -5.98 16.33
C LEU A 50 -4.73 -4.48 16.42
N ILE A 51 -5.43 -3.67 15.62
CA ILE A 51 -5.38 -2.20 15.73
C ILE A 51 -5.96 -1.75 17.06
N ASP A 52 -7.09 -2.32 17.50
CA ASP A 52 -7.72 -1.95 18.77
C ASP A 52 -6.84 -2.33 19.97
N LYS A 53 -6.17 -3.50 19.89
CA LYS A 53 -5.19 -3.93 20.89
C LYS A 53 -4.03 -2.93 20.97
N PHE A 54 -3.47 -2.52 19.84
CA PHE A 54 -2.41 -1.52 19.79
C PHE A 54 -2.88 -0.19 20.40
N THR A 55 -4.03 0.32 19.97
CA THR A 55 -4.61 1.58 20.47
C THR A 55 -4.87 1.54 21.98
N SER A 56 -5.22 0.37 22.55
CA SER A 56 -5.47 0.23 23.98
C SER A 56 -4.21 0.35 24.87
N VAL A 57 -3.02 0.17 24.29
CA VAL A 57 -1.73 0.21 25.00
C VAL A 57 -0.81 1.33 24.52
N ALA A 58 -1.15 1.98 23.41
CA ALA A 58 -0.36 3.07 22.86
C ALA A 58 -0.55 4.33 23.71
N ASP A 59 0.51 4.74 24.38
CA ASP A 59 0.57 6.05 25.02
C ASP A 59 0.66 7.15 23.95
N GLU A 60 -0.03 8.27 24.16
CA GLU A 60 0.14 9.52 23.39
C GLU A 60 -0.22 9.45 21.88
N LEU A 61 -1.30 8.76 21.51
CA LEU A 61 -1.87 8.93 20.16
C LEU A 61 -2.45 10.33 19.98
N THR A 62 -2.11 10.94 18.84
CA THR A 62 -2.73 12.20 18.39
C THR A 62 -3.90 11.93 17.44
N GLY A 63 -4.76 12.91 17.20
CA GLY A 63 -5.87 12.73 16.24
C GLY A 63 -5.41 12.35 14.82
N SER A 64 -4.23 12.80 14.38
CA SER A 64 -3.66 12.34 13.11
C SER A 64 -3.21 10.89 13.13
N ASP A 65 -2.84 10.37 14.32
CA ASP A 65 -2.44 8.97 14.46
C ASP A 65 -3.64 8.05 14.40
N GLU A 66 -4.74 8.44 15.04
CA GLU A 66 -6.02 7.74 14.97
C GLU A 66 -6.54 7.68 13.52
N GLU A 67 -6.44 8.78 12.77
CA GLU A 67 -6.81 8.81 11.34
C GLU A 67 -5.94 7.87 10.50
N ILE A 68 -4.62 7.80 10.76
CA ILE A 68 -3.74 6.84 10.08
C ILE A 68 -4.16 5.40 10.39
N LEU A 69 -4.45 5.09 11.65
CA LEU A 69 -4.86 3.74 12.07
C LEU A 69 -6.19 3.33 11.44
N GLU A 70 -7.15 4.25 11.31
CA GLU A 70 -8.41 3.97 10.63
C GLU A 70 -8.21 3.77 9.12
N ASN A 71 -7.39 4.59 8.47
CA ASN A 71 -7.03 4.38 7.07
C ASN A 71 -6.28 3.06 6.84
N VAL A 72 -5.48 2.60 7.81
CA VAL A 72 -4.84 1.28 7.80
C VAL A 72 -5.88 0.17 7.88
N ARG A 73 -6.90 0.33 8.73
CA ARG A 73 -8.03 -0.61 8.86
C ARG A 73 -8.80 -0.77 7.55
N GLU A 74 -8.99 0.32 6.81
CA GLU A 74 -9.67 0.33 5.50
C GLU A 74 -8.75 -0.03 4.31
N GLY A 75 -7.49 -0.37 4.58
CA GLY A 75 -6.49 -0.68 3.57
C GLY A 75 -6.89 -1.83 2.65
N VAL A 76 -6.36 -1.81 1.43
CA VAL A 76 -6.57 -2.88 0.44
C VAL A 76 -5.27 -3.62 0.23
N LYS A 77 -5.19 -4.84 0.78
CA LYS A 77 -4.16 -5.83 0.42
C LYS A 77 -4.61 -6.58 -0.84
N ASP A 78 -3.81 -6.54 -1.89
CA ASP A 78 -4.09 -7.27 -3.14
C ASP A 78 -2.79 -7.53 -3.91
N THR A 79 -2.89 -8.38 -4.93
CA THR A 79 -1.93 -8.39 -6.03
C THR A 79 -2.30 -7.28 -7.02
N PHE A 80 -1.32 -6.51 -7.43
CA PHE A 80 -1.47 -5.42 -8.38
C PHE A 80 -0.53 -5.60 -9.56
N VAL A 81 -1.00 -5.20 -10.74
CA VAL A 81 -0.12 -4.89 -11.87
C VAL A 81 0.40 -3.47 -11.68
N TYR A 82 1.71 -3.30 -11.49
CA TYR A 82 2.36 -2.01 -11.61
C TYR A 82 2.61 -1.71 -13.10
N LEU A 83 1.86 -0.75 -13.67
CA LEU A 83 1.97 -0.43 -15.09
C LEU A 83 3.17 0.45 -15.37
N LYS A 84 3.23 1.63 -14.73
CA LYS A 84 4.27 2.66 -14.93
C LYS A 84 4.14 3.78 -13.91
N THR A 85 5.20 4.58 -13.77
CA THR A 85 5.16 5.87 -13.06
C THR A 85 4.98 7.02 -14.05
N LEU A 86 4.03 7.91 -13.75
CA LEU A 86 3.79 9.18 -14.42
C LEU A 86 4.37 10.34 -13.59
N LYS A 87 4.15 11.58 -14.04
CA LYS A 87 4.68 12.78 -13.37
C LYS A 87 4.23 12.88 -11.91
N ASP A 88 2.97 12.55 -11.62
CA ASP A 88 2.36 12.85 -10.31
C ASP A 88 2.09 11.58 -9.47
N TYR A 89 1.98 10.41 -10.10
CA TYR A 89 1.66 9.14 -9.42
C TYR A 89 2.18 7.92 -10.19
N SER A 90 2.17 6.76 -9.53
CA SER A 90 2.35 5.45 -10.15
C SER A 90 1.01 4.78 -10.40
N LEU A 91 0.88 4.09 -11.52
CA LEU A 91 -0.38 3.50 -11.95
C LEU A 91 -0.40 2.01 -11.62
N PHE A 92 -1.36 1.64 -10.78
CA PHE A 92 -1.61 0.26 -10.37
C PHE A 92 -2.94 -0.20 -10.96
N MET A 93 -3.05 -1.49 -11.25
CA MET A 93 -4.31 -2.14 -11.56
C MET A 93 -4.48 -3.31 -10.59
N SER A 94 -5.57 -3.36 -9.83
CA SER A 94 -5.89 -4.51 -8.98
C SER A 94 -6.10 -5.75 -9.85
N ASP A 95 -5.42 -6.85 -9.52
CA ASP A 95 -5.58 -8.12 -10.25
C ASP A 95 -6.96 -8.73 -9.97
N SER A 96 -7.49 -8.51 -8.76
CA SER A 96 -8.79 -9.05 -8.35
C SER A 96 -10.00 -8.30 -8.94
N THR A 97 -9.90 -6.98 -9.12
CA THR A 97 -11.04 -6.13 -9.55
C THR A 97 -10.87 -5.45 -10.90
N GLY A 98 -9.64 -5.36 -11.43
CA GLY A 98 -9.32 -4.54 -12.61
C GLY A 98 -9.36 -3.02 -12.35
N THR A 99 -9.58 -2.59 -11.10
CA THR A 99 -9.62 -1.17 -10.75
C THR A 99 -8.25 -0.52 -10.88
N PHE A 100 -8.21 0.68 -11.47
CA PHE A 100 -6.98 1.46 -11.60
C PHE A 100 -6.81 2.46 -10.47
N TYR A 101 -5.61 2.52 -9.90
CA TYR A 101 -5.27 3.40 -8.78
C TYR A 101 -4.08 4.31 -9.12
N CYS A 102 -4.19 5.56 -8.69
CA CYS A 102 -3.11 6.54 -8.69
C CYS A 102 -2.39 6.49 -7.34
N VAL A 103 -1.19 5.91 -7.31
CA VAL A 103 -0.49 5.53 -6.07
C VAL A 103 0.84 6.27 -5.91
N LEU A 104 1.11 6.75 -4.70
CA LEU A 104 2.39 7.32 -4.30
C LEU A 104 3.19 6.31 -3.45
N GLY A 105 4.51 6.42 -3.48
CA GLY A 105 5.35 5.74 -2.49
C GLY A 105 5.46 6.55 -1.20
N VAL A 106 5.78 5.91 -0.08
CA VAL A 106 5.99 6.61 1.20
C VAL A 106 7.33 7.34 1.18
N THR A 107 8.45 6.60 1.12
CA THR A 107 9.82 7.15 1.08
C THR A 107 10.53 6.88 -0.24
N ASN A 108 10.30 5.71 -0.82
CA ASN A 108 10.90 5.29 -2.08
C ASN A 108 9.86 5.35 -3.19
N SER A 109 10.30 5.70 -4.40
CA SER A 109 9.37 5.68 -5.54
C SER A 109 9.03 4.22 -5.89
N ILE A 110 7.80 3.96 -6.36
CA ILE A 110 7.42 2.61 -6.79
C ILE A 110 8.36 2.08 -7.87
N LYS A 111 8.88 2.95 -8.74
CA LYS A 111 9.85 2.58 -9.76
C LYS A 111 11.16 2.02 -9.18
N GLU A 112 11.58 2.46 -8.00
CA GLU A 112 12.74 1.91 -7.29
C GLU A 112 12.42 0.57 -6.63
N LEU A 113 11.20 0.40 -6.14
CA LEU A 113 10.79 -0.80 -5.42
C LEU A 113 10.36 -1.94 -6.37
N ALA A 114 9.77 -1.63 -7.51
CA ALA A 114 9.23 -2.63 -8.44
C ALA A 114 10.30 -3.15 -9.43
N PRO A 115 10.24 -4.42 -9.86
CA PRO A 115 11.24 -5.04 -10.73
C PRO A 115 11.20 -4.50 -12.17
N GLY A 116 10.12 -3.80 -12.54
CA GLY A 116 9.92 -3.22 -13.87
C GLY A 116 8.47 -2.90 -14.13
N THR A 117 8.18 -2.28 -15.28
CA THR A 117 6.81 -2.01 -15.72
C THR A 117 6.09 -3.29 -16.12
N PHE A 118 4.77 -3.31 -15.94
CA PHE A 118 3.91 -4.50 -16.09
C PHE A 118 4.41 -5.69 -15.26
N SER A 119 4.79 -5.42 -14.01
CA SER A 119 5.12 -6.45 -13.03
C SER A 119 3.93 -6.70 -12.10
N LEU A 120 3.81 -7.94 -11.64
CA LEU A 120 2.88 -8.33 -10.58
C LEU A 120 3.57 -8.14 -9.23
N ILE A 121 2.94 -7.36 -8.38
CA ILE A 121 3.42 -7.04 -7.04
C ILE A 121 2.30 -7.24 -6.02
N GLU A 122 2.61 -7.80 -4.87
CA GLU A 122 1.70 -7.86 -3.73
C GLU A 122 2.10 -6.77 -2.73
N THR A 123 1.15 -5.94 -2.33
CA THR A 123 1.36 -4.82 -1.41
C THR A 123 0.03 -4.39 -0.80
N VAL A 124 0.07 -3.42 0.12
CA VAL A 124 -1.12 -2.76 0.64
C VAL A 124 -1.21 -1.34 0.10
N LEU A 125 -2.40 -0.98 -0.39
CA LEU A 125 -2.77 0.40 -0.67
C LEU A 125 -3.56 0.98 0.50
N LEU A 126 -3.22 2.20 0.91
CA LEU A 126 -3.86 2.92 2.01
C LEU A 126 -4.27 4.31 1.54
N ASN A 127 -5.39 4.82 2.04
CA ASN A 127 -5.64 6.26 2.02
C ASN A 127 -4.66 6.93 2.98
N PHE A 128 -4.15 8.10 2.61
CA PHE A 128 -3.37 8.94 3.51
C PHE A 128 -3.55 10.39 3.08
N GLU A 129 -4.23 11.18 3.91
CA GLU A 129 -4.71 12.51 3.53
C GLU A 129 -5.48 12.43 2.18
N ASP A 130 -5.10 13.26 1.20
CA ASP A 130 -5.79 13.35 -0.09
C ASP A 130 -5.26 12.38 -1.17
N VAL A 131 -4.47 11.35 -0.80
CA VAL A 131 -3.85 10.44 -1.78
C VAL A 131 -3.94 8.97 -1.38
N ILE A 132 -3.70 8.08 -2.35
CA ILE A 132 -3.42 6.67 -2.08
C ILE A 132 -1.90 6.46 -2.03
N ILE A 133 -1.44 5.75 -1.01
CA ILE A 133 -0.06 5.33 -0.85
C ILE A 133 0.08 3.81 -0.91
N CYS A 134 1.23 3.36 -1.38
CA CYS A 134 1.74 2.02 -1.13
C CYS A 134 2.53 2.05 0.18
N ASP A 135 2.24 1.11 1.08
CA ASP A 135 2.87 0.95 2.41
C ASP A 135 4.40 0.79 2.36
N GLY A 136 4.97 0.48 1.19
CA GLY A 136 6.40 0.31 0.95
C GLY A 136 6.88 -1.13 1.13
N LEU A 137 5.99 -2.06 1.50
CA LEU A 137 6.29 -3.47 1.67
C LEU A 137 5.85 -4.25 0.43
N ILE A 138 6.70 -4.28 -0.59
CA ILE A 138 6.39 -4.95 -1.85
C ILE A 138 6.95 -6.37 -1.87
N SER A 139 6.10 -7.35 -2.21
CA SER A 139 6.50 -8.69 -2.62
C SER A 139 6.41 -8.81 -4.14
N HIS A 140 7.40 -9.43 -4.77
CA HIS A 140 7.43 -9.62 -6.22
C HIS A 140 7.00 -11.03 -6.60
N HIS A 141 6.14 -11.15 -7.59
CA HIS A 141 5.91 -12.43 -8.24
C HIS A 141 6.89 -12.58 -9.41
N ASN A 142 7.53 -13.75 -9.52
CA ASN A 142 8.42 -14.09 -10.63
C ASN A 142 7.69 -14.30 -11.97
N MET A 143 6.41 -13.92 -12.05
CA MET A 143 5.59 -14.07 -13.25
C MET A 143 5.73 -12.84 -14.14
N SER A 144 6.01 -13.07 -15.42
CA SER A 144 6.09 -12.01 -16.42
C SER A 144 4.74 -11.83 -17.12
N ILE A 145 4.27 -10.59 -17.21
CA ILE A 145 3.10 -10.24 -18.03
C ILE A 145 3.53 -10.24 -19.51
N GLY A 146 2.96 -11.15 -20.30
CA GLY A 146 3.25 -11.30 -21.72
C GLY A 146 2.72 -10.14 -22.59
N PRO A 147 3.23 -9.97 -23.82
CA PRO A 147 2.92 -8.81 -24.67
C PRO A 147 1.44 -8.60 -24.98
N ASN A 148 0.66 -9.68 -25.13
CA ASN A 148 -0.79 -9.59 -25.40
C ASN A 148 -1.52 -9.00 -24.19
N MET A 149 -1.28 -9.53 -22.99
CA MET A 149 -1.87 -9.02 -21.75
C MET A 149 -1.47 -7.57 -21.49
N ARG A 150 -0.21 -7.18 -21.77
CA ARG A 150 0.22 -5.76 -21.67
C ARG A 150 -0.60 -4.85 -22.59
N ARG A 151 -0.92 -5.30 -23.81
CA ARG A 151 -1.74 -4.55 -24.77
C ARG A 151 -3.17 -4.40 -24.24
N ASP A 152 -3.75 -5.47 -23.72
CA ASP A 152 -5.11 -5.47 -23.18
C ASP A 152 -5.22 -4.55 -21.96
N ILE A 153 -4.31 -4.67 -21.00
CA ILE A 153 -4.22 -3.79 -19.82
C ILE A 153 -4.03 -2.33 -20.23
N SER A 154 -3.20 -2.06 -21.24
CA SER A 154 -2.99 -0.69 -21.73
C SER A 154 -4.25 -0.10 -22.38
N ALA A 155 -5.04 -0.93 -23.09
CA ALA A 155 -6.31 -0.51 -23.66
C ALA A 155 -7.35 -0.24 -22.56
N GLN A 156 -7.44 -1.10 -21.54
CA GLN A 156 -8.31 -0.89 -20.38
C GLN A 156 -7.94 0.39 -19.63
N TYR A 157 -6.65 0.63 -19.39
CA TYR A 157 -6.19 1.89 -18.78
C TYR A 157 -6.62 3.11 -19.61
N LYS A 158 -6.49 3.05 -20.94
CA LYS A 158 -6.88 4.16 -21.81
C LYS A 158 -8.38 4.48 -21.65
N LEU A 159 -9.23 3.45 -21.65
CA LEU A 159 -10.67 3.60 -21.44
C LEU A 159 -10.98 4.16 -20.05
N ALA A 160 -10.39 3.59 -19.00
CA ALA A 160 -10.59 4.06 -17.62
C ALA A 160 -10.17 5.54 -17.46
N LYS A 161 -9.07 5.95 -18.11
CA LYS A 161 -8.64 7.34 -18.13
C LYS A 161 -9.62 8.26 -18.86
N GLU A 162 -10.12 7.84 -20.02
CA GLU A 162 -11.13 8.60 -20.79
C GLU A 162 -12.44 8.76 -20.01
N ASN A 163 -12.83 7.72 -19.26
CA ASN A 163 -14.03 7.70 -18.43
C ASN A 163 -13.85 8.34 -17.04
N LYS A 164 -12.62 8.77 -16.68
CA LYS A 164 -12.26 9.31 -15.35
C LYS A 164 -12.49 8.31 -14.20
N GLU A 165 -12.21 7.04 -14.45
CA GLU A 165 -12.36 5.93 -13.49
C GLU A 165 -11.08 5.60 -12.73
N LEU A 166 -10.04 6.45 -12.84
CA LEU A 166 -8.81 6.28 -12.07
C LEU A 166 -9.05 6.71 -10.62
N LYS A 167 -8.97 5.77 -9.68
CA LYS A 167 -9.16 6.04 -8.25
C LYS A 167 -7.96 6.79 -7.67
N GLN A 168 -8.26 7.88 -6.97
CA GLN A 168 -7.31 8.67 -6.17
C GLN A 168 -7.55 8.52 -4.66
N HIS A 169 -8.64 7.85 -4.27
CA HIS A 169 -8.99 7.41 -2.92
C HIS A 169 -9.59 5.99 -3.00
N LEU A 170 -9.42 5.18 -1.96
CA LEU A 170 -9.90 3.78 -1.93
C LEU A 170 -11.43 3.69 -1.84
N THR A 171 -12.03 4.55 -1.01
CA THR A 171 -13.47 4.65 -0.80
C THR A 171 -14.13 5.56 -1.84
N SER A 172 -15.36 5.19 -2.22
CA SER A 172 -16.26 6.06 -2.96
C SER A 172 -16.92 6.98 -1.94
N GLY A 173 -16.40 8.19 -1.76
CA GLY A 173 -17.17 9.28 -1.14
C GLY A 173 -18.38 9.63 -1.98
#